data_AF-A0A967EMG1-F1
#
_entry.id   AF-A0A967EMG1-F1
#
_cell.length_a   1.000
_cell.length_b   1.000
_cell.length_c   1.000
_cell.angle_alpha   90.00
_cell.angle_beta   90.00
_cell.angle_gamma   90.00
#
_symmetry.space_group_name_H-M   'P 1'
#
loop_
_entity.id
_entity.type
_entity.pdbx_description
1 polymer ?
#
loop_
_entity_poly.entity_id
_entity_poly.type
_entity_poly.pdbx_seq_one_letter_code
_entity_poly.pdbx_strand_id
1 'polypeptide(L)'
;MSKDEIEAKIEYQEVIGEANSGGFKPIRFSRIKYKASPKSHISIRQFQRGYDEVGDEKYFPTKNGFQLLEQEFNKVIQEYTLLPKTYVHPEIVRKSFSLLDKGEFESAVFQAFKLLETLIRKKIGADAEEIGIKLIRKAFHPEKGPLTDFKLPKSERESFANYIAGAFGYYKNPCSHRDVELDYISSFDRIVVASDLLKIIDKS
;
A
#
# COMPACT_ATOMS: atom_id res chain seq x y z
N MET A 1 42.28 -15.48 -6.52
CA MET A 1 40.92 -15.21 -5.98
C MET A 1 40.16 -14.43 -7.02
N SER A 2 38.95 -14.83 -7.39
CA SER A 2 38.09 -13.87 -8.09
C SER A 2 37.59 -12.87 -7.04
N LYS A 3 37.86 -11.59 -7.28
CA LYS A 3 37.72 -10.47 -6.34
C LYS A 3 36.27 -10.20 -5.90
N ASP A 4 35.29 -10.74 -6.62
CA ASP A 4 33.87 -10.53 -6.35
C ASP A 4 33.36 -11.32 -5.13
N GLU A 5 34.10 -12.35 -4.73
CA GLU A 5 33.78 -13.23 -3.59
C GLU A 5 34.18 -12.63 -2.23
N ILE A 6 35.00 -11.57 -2.22
CA ILE A 6 35.28 -10.77 -1.02
C ILE A 6 34.22 -9.67 -0.94
N GLU A 7 33.04 -10.07 -0.49
CA GLU A 7 32.04 -9.21 0.14
C GLU A 7 31.88 -7.83 -0.51
N ALA A 8 30.94 -7.73 -1.43
CA ALA A 8 30.08 -6.56 -1.33
C ALA A 8 29.48 -6.62 0.09
N LYS A 9 30.12 -6.01 1.09
CA LYS A 9 29.69 -6.05 2.50
C LYS A 9 28.20 -5.77 2.51
N ILE A 10 27.41 -6.65 3.13
CA ILE A 10 25.97 -6.40 3.26
C ILE A 10 25.82 -5.06 3.99
N GLU A 11 25.15 -4.13 3.33
CA GLU A 11 24.76 -2.86 3.94
C GLU A 11 23.60 -3.12 4.90
N TYR A 12 22.58 -3.85 4.42
CA TYR A 12 21.53 -4.40 5.25
C TYR A 12 20.95 -5.68 4.65
N GLN A 13 20.41 -6.53 5.54
CA GLN A 13 19.59 -7.66 5.19
C GLN A 13 18.33 -7.62 6.06
N GLU A 14 17.17 -7.62 5.41
CA GLU A 14 15.86 -7.53 6.05
C GLU A 14 15.03 -8.75 5.64
N VAL A 15 14.44 -9.47 6.61
CA VAL A 15 13.48 -10.54 6.33
C VAL A 15 12.15 -9.89 6.00
N ILE A 16 11.69 -10.09 4.76
CA ILE A 16 10.43 -9.51 4.24
C ILE A 16 9.27 -10.51 4.23
N GLY A 17 9.55 -11.77 4.57
CA GLY A 17 8.54 -12.82 4.68
C GLY A 17 9.15 -14.18 5.00
N GLU A 18 8.34 -15.10 5.51
CA GLU A 18 8.73 -16.47 5.78
C GLU A 18 7.59 -17.44 5.43
N ALA A 19 7.92 -18.49 4.69
CA ALA A 19 7.02 -19.62 4.45
C ALA A 19 7.43 -20.81 5.33
N ASN A 20 6.46 -21.63 5.76
CA ASN A 20 6.66 -22.73 6.72
C ASN A 20 7.30 -22.27 8.04
N SER A 21 6.88 -21.11 8.54
CA SER A 21 7.39 -20.54 9.79
C SER A 21 7.20 -21.52 10.96
N GLY A 22 8.22 -21.63 11.83
CA GLY A 22 8.26 -22.58 12.94
C GLY A 22 8.48 -24.05 12.53
N GLY A 23 8.51 -24.36 11.24
CA GLY A 23 8.73 -25.70 10.71
C GLY A 23 10.20 -26.13 10.78
N PHE A 24 10.49 -27.39 10.44
CA PHE A 24 11.88 -27.88 10.40
C PHE A 24 12.71 -27.25 9.27
N LYS A 25 12.04 -26.80 8.20
CA LYS A 25 12.67 -26.19 7.01
C LYS A 25 11.92 -24.94 6.53
N PRO A 26 11.93 -23.82 7.27
CA PRO A 26 11.30 -22.60 6.80
C PRO A 26 12.05 -22.03 5.61
N ILE A 27 11.35 -21.27 4.78
CA ILE A 27 11.92 -20.54 3.64
C ILE A 27 11.79 -19.06 3.95
N ARG A 28 12.92 -18.38 4.11
CA ARG A 28 12.95 -16.94 4.34
C ARG A 28 13.14 -16.20 3.03
N PHE A 29 12.36 -15.14 2.88
CA PHE A 29 12.48 -14.14 1.84
C PHE A 29 13.19 -12.96 2.47
N SER A 30 14.35 -12.58 1.94
CA SER A 30 15.14 -11.47 2.46
C SER A 30 15.47 -10.49 1.37
N ARG A 31 15.29 -9.19 1.65
CA ARG A 31 15.88 -8.12 0.86
C ARG A 31 17.31 -7.92 1.32
N ILE A 32 18.25 -7.97 0.38
CA ILE A 32 19.67 -7.79 0.63
C ILE A 32 20.17 -6.61 -0.18
N LYS A 33 20.80 -5.64 0.49
CA LYS A 33 21.52 -4.55 -0.12
C LYS A 33 22.99 -4.71 0.19
N TYR A 34 23.81 -4.71 -0.84
CA TYR A 34 25.26 -4.77 -0.68
C TYR A 34 25.89 -3.41 -0.92
N LYS A 35 26.95 -3.07 -0.18
CA LYS A 35 27.66 -1.79 -0.32
C LYS A 35 28.23 -1.57 -1.72
N ALA A 36 28.70 -2.63 -2.38
CA ALA A 36 29.26 -2.52 -3.73
C ALA A 36 28.21 -2.57 -4.86
N SER A 37 26.95 -2.88 -4.54
CA SER A 37 25.87 -2.94 -5.52
C SER A 37 24.94 -1.73 -5.37
N PRO A 38 24.69 -0.95 -6.43
CA PRO A 38 23.67 0.09 -6.39
C PRO A 38 22.26 -0.51 -6.27
N LYS A 39 22.07 -1.79 -6.63
CA LYS A 39 20.77 -2.48 -6.62
C LYS A 39 20.60 -3.41 -5.42
N SER A 40 19.35 -3.58 -4.99
CA SER A 40 18.94 -4.58 -4.01
C SER A 40 18.63 -5.92 -4.67
N HIS A 41 18.70 -6.98 -3.86
CA HIS A 41 18.45 -8.36 -4.26
C HIS A 41 17.38 -8.98 -3.37
N ILE A 42 16.63 -9.93 -3.92
CA ILE A 42 15.76 -10.82 -3.16
C ILE A 42 16.47 -12.16 -3.04
N SER A 43 16.67 -12.62 -1.80
CA SER A 43 17.16 -13.97 -1.48
C SER A 43 15.99 -14.79 -0.97
N ILE A 44 15.74 -15.93 -1.61
CA ILE A 44 14.79 -16.93 -1.16
C ILE A 44 15.61 -18.15 -0.74
N ARG A 45 15.68 -18.41 0.56
CA ARG A 45 16.58 -19.43 1.11
C ARG A 45 15.88 -20.30 2.12
N GLN A 46 16.07 -21.62 1.98
CA GLN A 46 15.67 -22.59 2.97
C GLN A 46 16.62 -22.53 4.16
N PHE A 47 16.04 -22.48 5.35
CA PHE A 47 16.72 -22.62 6.62
C PHE A 47 16.44 -24.00 7.18
N GLN A 48 17.29 -24.46 8.10
CA GLN A 48 17.08 -25.68 8.86
C GLN A 48 17.03 -25.33 10.33
N ARG A 49 16.03 -25.89 11.01
CA ARG A 49 15.94 -25.82 12.46
C ARG A 49 17.05 -26.66 13.10
N GLY A 50 17.74 -26.07 14.06
CA GLY A 50 18.73 -26.71 14.92
C GLY A 50 18.66 -26.10 16.31
N TYR A 51 19.62 -26.46 17.15
CA TYR A 51 19.78 -25.94 18.51
C TYR A 51 21.17 -25.35 18.65
N ASP A 52 21.31 -24.27 19.41
CA ASP A 52 22.63 -23.75 19.77
C ASP A 52 23.27 -24.54 20.93
N GLU A 53 24.44 -24.08 21.39
CA GLU A 53 25.19 -24.75 22.46
C GLU A 53 24.46 -24.78 23.80
N VAL A 54 23.44 -23.92 23.98
CA VAL A 54 22.62 -23.81 25.20
C VAL A 54 21.31 -24.58 25.07
N GLY A 55 21.01 -25.11 23.88
CA GLY A 55 19.79 -25.86 23.59
C GLY A 55 18.63 -24.99 23.10
N ASP A 56 18.87 -23.71 22.79
CA ASP A 56 17.85 -22.82 22.25
C ASP A 56 17.66 -23.06 20.75
N GLU A 57 16.39 -23.00 20.31
CA GLU A 57 16.04 -23.23 18.91
C GLU A 57 16.62 -22.12 18.01
N LYS A 58 17.36 -22.53 16.97
CA LYS A 58 17.99 -21.62 16.02
C LYS A 58 17.82 -22.10 14.59
N TYR A 59 17.72 -21.15 13.67
CA TYR A 59 17.55 -21.42 12.24
C TYR A 59 18.83 -21.09 11.48
N PHE A 60 19.39 -22.09 10.79
CA PHE A 60 20.62 -21.96 10.05
C PHE A 60 20.36 -21.97 8.54
N PRO A 61 20.97 -21.06 7.75
CA PRO A 61 20.79 -21.03 6.31
C PRO A 61 21.37 -22.29 5.67
N THR A 62 20.64 -22.86 4.71
CA THR A 62 21.14 -24.00 3.93
C THR A 62 21.72 -23.55 2.58
N LYS A 63 22.33 -24.50 1.87
CA LYS A 63 22.75 -24.31 0.47
C LYS A 63 21.56 -24.21 -0.50
N ASN A 64 20.37 -24.64 -0.07
CA ASN A 64 19.16 -24.60 -0.88
C ASN A 64 18.56 -23.19 -0.85
N GLY A 65 18.73 -22.47 -1.94
CA GLY A 65 18.20 -21.14 -2.10
C GLY A 65 18.74 -20.50 -3.35
N PHE A 66 18.15 -19.38 -3.72
CA PHE A 66 18.60 -18.59 -4.85
C PHE A 66 18.47 -17.11 -4.52
N GLN A 67 19.18 -16.31 -5.31
CA GLN A 67 19.18 -14.87 -5.19
C GLN A 67 19.04 -14.26 -6.57
N LEU A 68 18.23 -13.23 -6.68
CA LEU A 68 18.01 -12.48 -7.90
C LEU A 68 17.92 -10.99 -7.62
N LEU A 69 18.10 -10.17 -8.65
CA LEU A 69 17.87 -8.72 -8.55
C LEU A 69 16.41 -8.46 -8.17
N GLU A 70 16.18 -7.54 -7.24
CA GLU A 70 14.83 -7.21 -6.81
C GLU A 70 13.98 -6.66 -7.96
N GLN A 71 14.59 -5.95 -8.90
CA GLN A 71 13.91 -5.46 -10.10
C GLN A 71 13.37 -6.61 -10.98
N GLU A 72 14.13 -7.69 -11.16
CA GLU A 72 13.69 -8.85 -11.95
C GLU A 72 12.63 -9.67 -11.21
N PHE A 73 12.78 -9.83 -9.89
CA PHE A 73 11.75 -10.43 -9.05
C PHE A 73 10.43 -9.67 -9.18
N ASN A 74 10.47 -8.34 -9.02
CA ASN A 74 9.30 -7.49 -9.16
C ASN A 74 8.71 -7.56 -10.58
N LYS A 75 9.54 -7.69 -11.62
CA LYS A 75 9.08 -7.81 -13.01
C LYS A 75 8.26 -9.08 -13.26
N VAL A 76 8.63 -10.20 -12.64
CA VAL A 76 7.85 -11.44 -12.71
C VAL A 76 6.63 -11.31 -11.82
N ILE A 77 6.83 -10.93 -10.56
CA ILE A 77 5.76 -10.91 -9.57
C ILE A 77 4.65 -9.90 -9.91
N GLN A 78 4.95 -8.76 -10.54
CA GLN A 78 3.92 -7.81 -10.99
C GLN A 78 2.93 -8.38 -12.01
N GLU A 79 3.31 -9.43 -12.76
CA GLU A 79 2.40 -10.09 -13.71
C GLU A 79 1.40 -10.99 -13.00
N TYR A 80 1.80 -11.54 -11.84
CA TYR A 80 1.00 -12.45 -11.02
C TYR A 80 0.42 -11.79 -9.77
N THR A 81 0.80 -10.53 -9.48
CA THR A 81 0.38 -9.78 -8.30
C THR A 81 0.15 -8.31 -8.68
N LEU A 82 -0.97 -7.76 -8.24
CA LEU A 82 -1.15 -6.31 -8.26
C LEU A 82 -0.26 -5.73 -7.18
N LEU A 83 0.92 -5.20 -7.56
CA LEU A 83 1.77 -4.49 -6.62
C LEU A 83 0.95 -3.29 -6.08
N PRO A 84 0.68 -3.22 -4.76
CA PRO A 84 -0.11 -2.14 -4.18
C PRO A 84 0.34 -0.74 -4.62
N LYS A 85 1.66 -0.53 -4.77
CA LYS A 85 2.26 0.74 -5.18
C LYS A 85 2.06 1.10 -6.66
N THR A 86 1.82 0.13 -7.53
CA THR A 86 1.51 0.38 -8.96
C THR A 86 0.01 0.47 -9.19
N TYR A 87 -0.78 -0.21 -8.36
CA TYR A 87 -2.23 -0.18 -8.44
C TYR A 87 -2.85 1.05 -7.76
N VAL A 88 -2.34 1.49 -6.62
CA VAL A 88 -2.88 2.63 -5.86
C VAL A 88 -2.40 3.96 -6.46
N HIS A 89 -3.25 4.98 -6.43
CA HIS A 89 -2.96 6.32 -6.91
C HIS A 89 -1.65 6.86 -6.27
N PRO A 90 -0.68 7.38 -7.05
CA PRO A 90 0.66 7.74 -6.55
C PRO A 90 0.66 8.68 -5.34
N GLU A 91 -0.23 9.68 -5.31
CA GLU A 91 -0.32 10.60 -4.18
C GLU A 91 -0.86 9.93 -2.91
N ILE A 92 -1.71 8.92 -3.03
CA ILE A 92 -2.16 8.12 -1.88
C ILE A 92 -1.03 7.24 -1.39
N VAL A 93 -0.25 6.62 -2.29
CA VAL A 93 0.94 5.85 -1.91
C VAL A 93 1.87 6.72 -1.07
N ARG A 94 2.15 7.95 -1.49
CA ARG A 94 3.02 8.89 -0.77
C ARG A 94 2.49 9.29 0.61
N LYS A 95 1.16 9.35 0.80
CA LYS A 95 0.54 9.84 2.05
C LYS A 95 0.18 8.73 3.03
N SER A 96 -0.15 7.54 2.55
CA SER A 96 -0.76 6.47 3.36
C SER A 96 0.13 5.25 3.54
N PHE A 97 1.01 4.91 2.59
CA PHE A 97 1.71 3.61 2.67
C PHE A 97 2.73 3.56 3.80
N SER A 98 3.42 4.66 4.11
CA SER A 98 4.31 4.67 5.28
C SER A 98 3.57 4.42 6.60
N LEU A 99 2.28 4.75 6.68
CA LEU A 99 1.45 4.50 7.86
C LEU A 99 0.98 3.04 7.86
N LEU A 100 0.54 2.56 6.70
CA LEU A 100 0.14 1.17 6.48
C LEU A 100 1.27 0.19 6.83
N ASP A 101 2.50 0.48 6.38
CA ASP A 101 3.70 -0.33 6.64
C ASP A 101 4.09 -0.34 8.14
N LYS A 102 3.69 0.68 8.91
CA LYS A 102 3.93 0.78 10.37
C LYS A 102 2.81 0.20 11.22
N GLY A 103 1.73 -0.29 10.61
CA GLY A 103 0.53 -0.73 11.35
C GLY A 103 -0.36 0.42 11.84
N GLU A 104 -0.11 1.66 11.41
CA GLU A 104 -0.95 2.83 11.72
C GLU A 104 -2.17 2.88 10.77
N PHE A 105 -3.01 1.86 10.89
CA PHE A 105 -4.07 1.52 9.94
C PHE A 105 -5.15 2.60 9.78
N GLU A 106 -5.73 3.07 10.88
CA GLU A 106 -6.75 4.13 10.86
C GLU A 106 -6.21 5.41 10.24
N SER A 107 -4.99 5.79 10.62
CA SER A 107 -4.28 6.94 10.09
C SER A 107 -4.03 6.81 8.59
N ALA A 108 -3.66 5.61 8.10
CA ALA A 108 -3.45 5.36 6.68
C ALA A 108 -4.73 5.59 5.86
N VAL A 109 -5.87 5.06 6.33
CA VAL A 109 -7.19 5.26 5.71
C VAL A 109 -7.61 6.72 5.77
N PHE A 110 -7.46 7.36 6.93
CA PHE A 110 -7.79 8.77 7.13
C PHE A 110 -7.02 9.67 6.15
N GLN A 111 -5.70 9.47 6.00
CA GLN A 111 -4.89 10.27 5.07
C GLN A 111 -5.32 10.09 3.61
N ALA A 112 -5.72 8.87 3.21
CA ALA A 112 -6.17 8.61 1.84
C ALA A 112 -7.45 9.40 1.51
N PHE A 113 -8.45 9.37 2.39
CA PHE A 113 -9.70 10.12 2.19
C PHE A 113 -9.55 11.63 2.45
N LYS A 114 -8.63 12.05 3.33
CA LYS A 114 -8.29 13.47 3.51
C LYS A 114 -7.69 14.06 2.23
N LEU A 115 -6.84 13.30 1.53
CA LEU A 115 -6.29 13.71 0.25
C LEU A 115 -7.41 13.89 -0.79
N LEU A 116 -8.34 12.94 -0.87
CA LEU A 116 -9.52 13.02 -1.74
C LEU A 116 -10.32 14.31 -1.50
N GLU A 117 -10.67 14.60 -0.24
CA GLU A 117 -11.38 15.83 0.16
C GLU A 117 -10.60 17.09 -0.22
N THR A 118 -9.30 17.12 0.06
CA THR A 118 -8.45 18.29 -0.22
C THR A 118 -8.38 18.58 -1.72
N LEU A 119 -8.30 17.53 -2.54
CA LEU A 119 -8.25 17.66 -4.00
C LEU A 119 -9.61 18.08 -4.57
N ILE A 120 -10.72 17.52 -4.09
CA ILE A 120 -12.07 17.96 -4.47
C ILE A 120 -12.23 19.45 -4.16
N ARG A 121 -11.91 19.86 -2.93
CA ARG A 121 -12.02 21.27 -2.51
C ARG A 121 -11.21 22.19 -3.41
N LYS A 122 -9.97 21.81 -3.70
CA LYS A 122 -9.08 22.56 -4.60
C LYS A 122 -9.67 22.66 -6.01
N LYS A 123 -10.16 21.56 -6.57
CA LYS A 123 -10.69 21.54 -7.95
C LYS A 123 -11.95 22.38 -8.11
N ILE A 124 -12.82 22.44 -7.09
CA ILE A 124 -14.06 23.24 -7.17
C ILE A 124 -13.90 24.67 -6.65
N GLY A 125 -12.72 25.06 -6.18
CA GLY A 125 -12.46 26.38 -5.59
C GLY A 125 -13.31 26.67 -4.35
N ALA A 126 -13.62 25.64 -3.55
CA ALA A 126 -14.42 25.78 -2.34
C ALA A 126 -13.61 26.35 -1.16
N ASP A 127 -14.32 26.97 -0.21
CA ASP A 127 -13.72 27.57 0.99
C ASP A 127 -13.07 26.50 1.89
N ALA A 128 -12.09 26.90 2.70
CA ALA A 128 -11.42 26.02 3.66
C ALA A 128 -12.39 25.40 4.69
N GLU A 129 -13.47 26.10 5.02
CA GLU A 129 -14.53 25.63 5.93
C GLU A 129 -15.47 24.61 5.29
N GLU A 130 -15.52 24.54 3.95
CA GLU A 130 -16.31 23.55 3.24
C GLU A 130 -15.61 22.19 3.26
N ILE A 131 -16.08 21.32 4.16
CA ILE A 131 -15.50 19.99 4.39
C ILE A 131 -16.53 18.87 4.37
N GLY A 132 -16.03 17.65 4.28
CA GLY A 132 -16.75 16.41 4.43
C GLY A 132 -17.79 16.13 3.34
N ILE A 133 -18.86 15.44 3.74
CA ILE A 133 -19.92 15.01 2.82
C ILE A 133 -20.59 16.20 2.12
N LYS A 134 -20.72 17.35 2.78
CA LYS A 134 -21.33 18.55 2.20
C LYS A 134 -20.53 19.06 1.00
N LEU A 135 -19.21 19.17 1.14
CA LEU A 135 -18.30 19.52 0.06
C LEU A 135 -18.44 18.56 -1.13
N ILE A 136 -18.43 17.25 -0.85
CA ILE A 136 -18.51 16.21 -1.89
C ILE A 136 -19.85 16.30 -2.64
N ARG A 137 -20.97 16.44 -1.92
CA ARG A 137 -22.30 16.58 -2.54
C ARG A 137 -22.42 17.85 -3.37
N LYS A 138 -21.75 18.94 -2.99
CA LYS A 138 -21.65 20.17 -3.79
C LYS A 138 -20.85 19.91 -5.07
N ALA A 139 -19.70 19.24 -4.95
CA ALA A 139 -18.80 18.95 -6.06
C ALA A 139 -19.45 18.09 -7.16
N PHE A 140 -20.21 17.05 -6.75
CA PHE A 140 -20.83 16.07 -7.65
C PHE A 140 -22.35 16.20 -7.72
N HIS A 141 -22.90 17.40 -7.51
CA HIS A 141 -24.34 17.60 -7.65
C HIS A 141 -24.81 17.18 -9.06
N PRO A 142 -25.84 16.34 -9.22
CA PRO A 142 -26.19 15.75 -10.53
C PRO A 142 -26.51 16.76 -11.63
N GLU A 143 -27.02 17.92 -11.24
CA GLU A 143 -27.46 18.98 -12.14
C GLU A 143 -26.49 20.16 -12.27
N LYS A 144 -25.60 20.38 -11.30
CA LYS A 144 -24.77 21.61 -11.23
C LYS A 144 -23.39 21.42 -10.59
N GLY A 145 -23.01 20.17 -10.32
CA GLY A 145 -21.75 19.85 -9.68
C GLY A 145 -20.57 20.18 -10.59
N PRO A 146 -19.58 20.97 -10.14
CA PRO A 146 -18.42 21.32 -10.97
C PRO A 146 -17.59 20.11 -11.42
N LEU A 147 -17.65 18.98 -10.70
CA LEU A 147 -16.95 17.74 -11.04
C LEU A 147 -17.89 16.66 -11.58
N THR A 148 -19.15 16.98 -11.86
CA THR A 148 -20.11 16.03 -12.41
C THR A 148 -19.82 15.79 -13.90
N ASP A 149 -19.72 14.51 -14.29
CA ASP A 149 -19.65 14.17 -15.72
C ASP A 149 -21.04 14.29 -16.37
N PHE A 150 -21.27 15.40 -17.05
CA PHE A 150 -22.51 15.69 -17.76
C PHE A 150 -22.71 14.87 -19.05
N LYS A 151 -21.75 14.02 -19.45
CA LYS A 151 -21.93 13.08 -20.57
C LYS A 151 -22.73 11.84 -20.15
N LEU A 152 -22.72 11.50 -18.87
CA LEU A 152 -23.45 10.34 -18.34
C LEU A 152 -24.95 10.62 -18.20
N PRO A 153 -25.83 9.61 -18.21
CA PRO A 153 -27.23 9.75 -17.81
C PRO A 153 -27.40 10.32 -16.40
N LYS A 154 -28.50 11.03 -16.14
CA LYS A 154 -28.76 11.64 -14.82
C LYS A 154 -28.71 10.63 -13.67
N SER A 155 -29.24 9.43 -13.88
CA SER A 155 -29.22 8.34 -12.89
C SER A 155 -27.79 7.93 -12.52
N GLU A 156 -26.86 7.85 -13.47
CA GLU A 156 -25.46 7.49 -13.20
C GLU A 156 -24.73 8.59 -12.43
N ARG A 157 -25.02 9.87 -12.72
CA ARG A 157 -24.48 11.01 -11.96
C ARG A 157 -24.96 10.96 -10.50
N GLU A 158 -26.24 10.67 -10.29
CA GLU A 158 -26.83 10.48 -8.96
C GLU A 158 -26.19 9.29 -8.22
N SER A 159 -26.03 8.15 -8.90
CA SER A 159 -25.37 6.98 -8.34
C SER A 159 -23.93 7.28 -7.94
N PHE A 160 -23.16 7.95 -8.79
CA PHE A 160 -21.77 8.28 -8.48
C PHE A 160 -21.68 9.26 -7.31
N ALA A 161 -22.49 10.32 -7.29
CA ALA A 161 -22.54 11.29 -6.20
C ALA A 161 -22.89 10.63 -4.85
N ASN A 162 -23.82 9.68 -4.86
CA ASN A 162 -24.18 8.90 -3.67
C ASN A 162 -23.05 7.96 -3.25
N TYR A 163 -22.40 7.29 -4.21
CA TYR A 163 -21.29 6.37 -3.94
C TYR A 163 -20.11 7.09 -3.30
N ILE A 164 -19.62 8.18 -3.88
CA ILE A 164 -18.45 8.91 -3.35
C ILE A 164 -18.74 9.52 -1.98
N ALA A 165 -19.92 10.10 -1.78
CA ALA A 165 -20.33 10.64 -0.49
C ALA A 165 -20.48 9.53 0.58
N GLY A 166 -21.04 8.39 0.19
CA GLY A 166 -21.20 7.21 1.03
C GLY A 166 -19.86 6.59 1.43
N ALA A 167 -18.97 6.34 0.46
CA ALA A 167 -17.64 5.80 0.71
C ALA A 167 -16.82 6.71 1.64
N PHE A 168 -16.85 8.02 1.40
CA PHE A 168 -16.19 8.99 2.27
C PHE A 168 -16.75 8.95 3.70
N GLY A 169 -18.08 9.02 3.83
CA GLY A 169 -18.74 9.01 5.13
C GLY A 169 -18.55 7.69 5.89
N TYR A 170 -18.54 6.58 5.18
CA TYR A 170 -18.44 5.25 5.76
C TYR A 170 -17.01 4.89 6.18
N TYR A 171 -16.00 5.24 5.38
CA TYR A 171 -14.61 4.86 5.66
C TYR A 171 -13.82 5.90 6.43
N LYS A 172 -14.01 7.20 6.16
CA LYS A 172 -13.23 8.27 6.83
C LYS A 172 -13.80 8.64 8.20
N ASN A 173 -15.12 8.80 8.32
CA ASN A 173 -15.72 9.36 9.54
C ASN A 173 -15.46 8.47 10.78
N PRO A 174 -15.55 7.13 10.71
CA PRO A 174 -15.17 6.28 11.84
C PRO A 174 -13.74 6.54 12.31
N CYS A 175 -12.76 6.51 11.39
CA CYS A 175 -11.35 6.79 11.67
C CYS A 175 -11.07 8.23 12.12
N SER A 176 -12.09 9.11 12.13
CA SER A 176 -11.99 10.50 12.60
C SER A 176 -12.61 10.73 13.98
N HIS A 177 -13.42 9.78 14.47
CA HIS A 177 -14.31 10.01 15.63
C HIS A 177 -14.26 8.90 16.68
N ARG A 178 -13.74 7.72 16.34
CA ARG A 178 -13.67 6.58 17.24
C ARG A 178 -12.49 5.70 16.88
N ASP A 179 -12.05 4.88 17.83
CA ASP A 179 -11.10 3.82 17.56
C ASP A 179 -11.80 2.73 16.73
N VAL A 180 -11.17 2.32 15.64
CA VAL A 180 -11.67 1.34 14.68
C VAL A 180 -10.64 0.24 14.56
N GLU A 181 -10.98 -0.96 15.02
CA GLU A 181 -10.13 -2.12 14.79
C GLU A 181 -9.97 -2.39 13.30
N LEU A 182 -8.72 -2.30 12.84
CA LEU A 182 -8.32 -2.55 11.47
C LEU A 182 -7.07 -3.41 11.43
N ASP A 183 -6.98 -4.18 10.36
CA ASP A 183 -5.78 -4.89 9.96
C ASP A 183 -5.26 -4.33 8.63
N TYR A 184 -4.15 -4.89 8.17
CA TYR A 184 -3.54 -4.47 6.90
C TYR A 184 -4.51 -4.60 5.72
N ILE A 185 -5.24 -5.71 5.62
CA ILE A 185 -6.09 -6.02 4.47
C ILE A 185 -7.30 -5.08 4.42
N SER A 186 -8.04 -5.00 5.52
CA SER A 186 -9.20 -4.11 5.65
C SER A 186 -8.84 -2.64 5.48
N SER A 187 -7.65 -2.22 5.91
CA SER A 187 -7.14 -0.87 5.64
C SER A 187 -6.81 -0.66 4.18
N PHE A 188 -6.16 -1.65 3.57
CA PHE A 188 -5.78 -1.63 2.17
C PHE A 188 -7.00 -1.55 1.24
N ASP A 189 -8.05 -2.32 1.51
CA ASP A 189 -9.31 -2.29 0.75
C ASP A 189 -9.91 -0.87 0.70
N ARG A 190 -9.88 -0.17 1.84
CA ARG A 190 -10.39 1.21 1.96
C ARG A 190 -9.52 2.21 1.21
N ILE A 191 -8.20 2.03 1.29
CA ILE A 191 -7.23 2.84 0.54
C ILE A 191 -7.42 2.65 -0.97
N VAL A 192 -7.71 1.42 -1.40
CA VAL A 192 -8.04 1.12 -2.80
C VAL A 192 -9.30 1.84 -3.25
N VAL A 193 -10.36 1.87 -2.44
CA VAL A 193 -11.57 2.65 -2.76
C VAL A 193 -11.26 4.14 -2.90
N ALA A 194 -10.52 4.72 -1.95
CA ALA A 194 -10.10 6.13 -2.05
C ALA A 194 -9.27 6.40 -3.32
N SER A 195 -8.42 5.45 -3.71
CA SER A 195 -7.61 5.51 -4.92
C SER A 195 -8.43 5.45 -6.19
N ASP A 196 -9.40 4.55 -6.28
CA ASP A 196 -10.27 4.47 -7.44
C ASP A 196 -11.06 5.77 -7.64
N LEU A 197 -11.66 6.27 -6.57
CA LEU A 197 -12.35 7.57 -6.56
C LEU A 197 -11.43 8.70 -7.02
N LEU A 198 -10.18 8.75 -6.54
CA LEU A 198 -9.25 9.80 -6.91
C LEU A 198 -8.86 9.72 -8.40
N LYS A 199 -8.64 8.51 -8.93
CA LYS A 199 -8.37 8.31 -10.36
C LYS A 199 -9.53 8.76 -11.25
N ILE A 200 -10.78 8.60 -10.79
CA ILE A 200 -11.96 9.09 -11.51
C ILE A 200 -11.92 10.63 -11.54
N ILE A 201 -11.64 11.26 -10.39
CA ILE A 201 -11.57 12.72 -10.27
C ILE A 201 -10.47 13.32 -11.12
N ASP A 202 -9.32 12.67 -11.26
CA ASP A 202 -8.24 13.16 -12.11
C ASP A 202 -8.60 13.18 -13.59
N LYS A 203 -9.54 12.31 -14.02
CA LYS A 203 -10.08 12.29 -15.38
C LYS A 203 -11.18 13.33 -15.60
N SER A 204 -11.74 13.90 -14.53
CA SER A 204 -12.79 14.92 -14.54
C SER A 204 -12.25 16.35 -14.60
#